data_AF-A0A1M3LT03-F1
#
_entry.id   AF-A0A1M3LT03-F1
#
_cell.length_a   1.000
_cell.length_b   1.000
_cell.length_c   1.000
_cell.angle_alpha   90.00
_cell.angle_beta   90.00
_cell.angle_gamma   90.00
#
_symmetry.space_group_name_H-M   'P 1'
#
loop_
_entity.id
_entity.type
_entity.pdbx_description
1 polymer ?
#
loop_
_entity_poly.entity_id
_entity_poly.type
_entity_poly.pdbx_seq_one_letter_code
_entity_poly.pdbx_strand_id
1 'polypeptide(L)'
;MRRRVLAIAAAVALGTAGCIAFGIVANVIGDAVGTVGEVAGAIAEARRQMTTTPEENHELQRSTAITFRERFPATEAIRYTSEGTISGAGSWAANGVVTIAGEDYRMIMGPSELGGDPLPAPDSLPPTRSTNVHYSDGSSEVLP
;
A
#
# COMPACT_ATOMS: atom_id res chain seq x y z
N MET A 1 -52.72 -1.91 20.85
CA MET A 1 -52.37 -1.07 19.68
C MET A 1 -51.32 -1.80 18.85
N ARG A 2 -51.62 -2.06 17.57
CA ARG A 2 -50.76 -2.75 16.60
C ARG A 2 -49.86 -1.74 15.91
N ARG A 3 -48.56 -2.00 15.78
CA ARG A 3 -47.77 -1.60 14.60
C ARG A 3 -46.74 -2.67 14.26
N ARG A 4 -46.97 -3.30 13.10
CA ARG A 4 -46.06 -4.16 12.34
C ARG A 4 -45.15 -3.25 11.51
N VAL A 5 -43.85 -3.52 11.46
CA VAL A 5 -42.94 -3.16 10.34
C VAL A 5 -41.89 -4.28 10.29
N LEU A 6 -42.13 -5.32 9.50
CA LEU A 6 -41.58 -5.57 8.16
C LEU A 6 -40.07 -5.89 8.16
N ALA A 7 -39.79 -7.13 7.75
CA ALA A 7 -38.47 -7.73 7.58
C ALA A 7 -37.66 -7.05 6.46
N ILE A 8 -36.35 -6.95 6.66
CA ILE A 8 -35.38 -6.81 5.56
C ILE A 8 -34.35 -7.93 5.74
N ALA A 9 -34.52 -8.96 4.92
CA ALA A 9 -33.48 -9.94 4.65
C ALA A 9 -32.46 -9.31 3.70
N ALA A 10 -31.18 -9.36 4.04
CA ALA A 10 -30.10 -9.14 3.09
C ALA A 10 -29.01 -10.17 3.38
N ALA A 11 -29.05 -11.25 2.60
CA ALA A 11 -27.99 -12.24 2.52
C ALA A 11 -26.77 -11.62 1.82
N VAL A 12 -25.59 -11.75 2.42
CA VAL A 12 -24.32 -11.66 1.69
C VAL A 12 -23.59 -12.97 1.93
N ALA A 13 -23.84 -13.90 1.02
CA ALA A 13 -23.00 -15.07 0.80
C ALA A 13 -22.18 -14.79 -0.46
N LEU A 14 -20.86 -15.00 -0.37
CA LEU A 14 -19.87 -15.32 -1.41
C LEU A 14 -18.50 -14.90 -0.84
N GLY A 15 -17.47 -15.72 -0.75
CA GLY A 15 -17.26 -17.09 -1.17
C GLY A 15 -15.81 -17.41 -0.78
N THR A 16 -15.64 -18.35 0.14
CA THR A 16 -14.34 -18.85 0.59
C THR A 16 -13.77 -19.82 -0.44
N ALA A 17 -12.57 -19.54 -0.94
CA ALA A 17 -11.69 -20.57 -1.48
C ALA A 17 -10.23 -20.17 -1.23
N GLY A 18 -9.63 -20.76 -0.20
CA GLY A 18 -8.17 -20.82 -0.05
C GLY A 18 -7.62 -20.26 1.27
N CYS A 19 -7.63 -21.10 2.32
CA CYS A 19 -6.51 -21.34 3.26
C CYS A 19 -5.92 -20.12 4.02
N ILE A 20 -5.95 -19.96 5.35
CA ILE A 20 -5.77 -20.92 6.45
C ILE A 20 -6.15 -20.21 7.77
N ALA A 21 -6.86 -20.93 8.63
CA ALA A 21 -6.97 -20.77 10.09
C ALA A 21 -7.31 -19.38 10.67
N PHE A 22 -8.60 -19.12 10.89
CA PHE A 22 -9.06 -18.61 12.18
C PHE A 22 -10.52 -19.04 12.38
N GLY A 23 -10.78 -19.85 13.40
CA GLY A 23 -12.09 -20.38 13.70
C GLY A 23 -13.04 -19.28 14.17
N ILE A 24 -13.91 -18.81 13.27
CA ILE A 24 -15.14 -18.10 13.62
C ILE A 24 -16.28 -19.03 13.22
N VAL A 25 -16.58 -19.99 14.10
CA VAL A 25 -17.89 -20.67 14.05
C VAL A 25 -18.91 -19.67 14.55
N ALA A 26 -19.80 -19.28 13.64
CA ALA A 26 -20.98 -18.49 13.87
C ALA A 26 -21.79 -19.03 15.06
N ASN A 27 -21.84 -18.26 16.14
CA ASN A 27 -22.90 -18.31 17.14
C ASN A 27 -22.94 -16.99 17.90
N VAL A 28 -23.50 -15.96 17.28
CA VAL A 28 -23.94 -14.75 17.98
C VAL A 28 -25.39 -14.49 17.60
N ILE A 29 -26.27 -15.29 18.17
CA ILE A 29 -27.64 -14.89 18.46
C ILE A 29 -27.66 -14.69 19.97
N GLY A 30 -27.40 -13.47 20.40
CA GLY A 30 -27.32 -13.08 21.81
C GLY A 30 -26.53 -11.79 21.95
N ASP A 31 -27.21 -10.72 22.36
CA ASP A 31 -26.69 -9.40 22.72
C ASP A 31 -26.22 -8.49 21.57
N ALA A 32 -27.21 -7.81 21.01
CA ALA A 32 -27.05 -6.61 20.20
C ALA A 32 -26.62 -5.40 21.05
N VAL A 33 -25.37 -5.34 21.53
CA VAL A 33 -24.62 -4.09 21.77
C VAL A 33 -23.11 -4.41 21.73
N GLY A 34 -22.59 -4.84 20.59
CA GLY A 34 -21.16 -4.60 20.32
C GLY A 34 -21.00 -3.09 20.26
N THR A 35 -20.41 -2.50 21.30
CA THR A 35 -20.30 -1.04 21.40
C THR A 35 -19.60 -0.52 20.15
N VAL A 36 -20.08 0.59 19.59
CA VAL A 36 -19.44 1.24 18.41
C VAL A 36 -17.92 1.43 18.63
N GLY A 37 -17.49 1.52 19.90
CA GLY A 37 -16.09 1.57 20.31
C GLY A 37 -15.27 0.30 20.05
N GLU A 38 -15.84 -0.91 20.18
CA GLU A 38 -15.11 -2.17 19.92
C GLU A 38 -14.92 -2.42 18.42
N VAL A 39 -15.94 -2.10 17.61
CA VAL A 39 -15.83 -2.15 16.15
C VAL A 39 -14.85 -1.11 15.63
N ALA A 40 -14.88 0.12 16.18
CA ALA A 40 -13.90 1.15 15.86
C ALA A 40 -12.47 0.75 16.28
N GLY A 41 -12.32 0.10 17.44
CA GLY A 41 -11.04 -0.42 17.92
C GLY A 41 -10.46 -1.50 17.00
N ALA A 42 -11.29 -2.46 16.56
CA ALA A 42 -10.88 -3.50 15.63
C ALA A 42 -10.50 -2.94 14.25
N ILE A 43 -11.20 -1.91 13.74
CA ILE A 43 -10.85 -1.24 12.47
C ILE A 43 -9.55 -0.44 12.61
N ALA A 44 -9.33 0.23 13.73
CA ALA A 44 -8.10 0.97 13.99
C ALA A 44 -6.88 0.04 14.14
N GLU A 45 -7.06 -1.12 14.78
CA GLU A 45 -6.03 -2.15 14.90
C GLU A 45 -5.73 -2.80 13.54
N ALA A 46 -6.76 -3.16 12.78
CA ALA A 46 -6.60 -3.70 11.43
C ALA A 46 -5.89 -2.69 10.49
N ARG A 47 -6.18 -1.38 10.62
CA ARG A 47 -5.43 -0.34 9.90
C ARG A 47 -3.97 -0.29 10.32
N ARG A 48 -3.68 -0.34 11.63
CA ARG A 48 -2.29 -0.38 12.13
C ARG A 48 -1.51 -1.59 11.62
N GLN A 49 -2.17 -2.71 11.36
CA GLN A 49 -1.54 -3.89 10.76
C GLN A 49 -1.26 -3.75 9.25
N MET A 50 -1.89 -2.79 8.57
CA MET A 50 -1.77 -2.58 7.12
C MET A 50 -0.93 -1.34 6.76
N THR A 51 -0.60 -0.50 7.74
CA THR A 51 0.19 0.73 7.57
C THR A 51 1.46 0.66 8.42
N THR A 52 2.61 0.92 7.79
CA THR A 52 3.89 1.10 8.49
C THR A 52 3.87 2.38 9.33
N THR A 53 4.72 2.48 10.35
CA THR A 53 4.92 3.76 11.05
C THR A 53 5.50 4.81 10.09
N PRO A 54 5.40 6.12 10.39
CA PRO A 54 6.01 7.15 9.54
C PRO A 54 7.50 6.93 9.29
N GLU A 55 8.26 6.57 10.33
CA GLU A 55 9.69 6.28 10.23
C GLU A 55 9.97 5.05 9.37
N GLU A 56 9.24 3.95 9.58
CA GLU A 56 9.36 2.73 8.77
C GLU A 56 8.98 2.99 7.31
N ASN A 57 7.93 3.78 7.06
CA ASN A 57 7.52 4.16 5.72
C ASN A 57 8.62 4.94 4.99
N HIS A 58 9.23 5.91 5.69
CA HIS A 58 10.35 6.69 5.15
C HIS A 58 11.53 5.78 4.79
N GLU A 59 11.94 4.89 5.69
CA GLU A 59 13.04 3.95 5.46
C GLU A 59 12.77 3.00 4.27
N LEU A 60 11.53 2.51 4.14
CA LEU A 60 11.12 1.66 3.02
C LEU A 60 11.09 2.43 1.69
N GLN A 61 10.57 3.66 1.68
CA GLN A 61 10.65 4.53 0.51
C GLN A 61 12.11 4.78 0.11
N ARG A 62 12.97 5.08 1.08
CA ARG A 62 14.39 5.32 0.81
C ARG A 62 15.08 4.09 0.24
N SER A 63 14.86 2.92 0.86
CA SER A 63 15.44 1.67 0.39
C SER A 63 14.95 1.32 -1.01
N THR A 64 13.67 1.50 -1.31
CA THR A 64 13.12 1.22 -2.64
C THR A 64 13.62 2.18 -3.70
N ALA A 65 13.82 3.46 -3.36
CA ALA A 65 14.43 4.44 -4.26
C ALA A 65 15.87 4.07 -4.65
N ILE A 66 16.67 3.62 -3.68
CA ILE A 66 18.04 3.15 -3.90
C ILE A 66 18.02 1.93 -4.85
N THR A 67 17.24 0.90 -4.53
CA THR A 67 17.14 -0.31 -5.36
C THR A 67 16.60 -0.01 -6.77
N PHE A 68 15.62 0.90 -6.89
CA PHE A 68 15.11 1.31 -8.20
C PHE A 68 16.22 1.92 -9.05
N ARG A 69 17.02 2.81 -8.46
CA ARG A 69 18.12 3.47 -9.15
C ARG A 69 19.25 2.51 -9.53
N GLU A 70 19.57 1.54 -8.69
CA GLU A 70 20.55 0.49 -9.03
C GLU A 70 20.11 -0.29 -10.28
N ARG A 71 18.80 -0.51 -10.43
CA ARG A 71 18.22 -1.19 -11.59
C ARG A 71 18.04 -0.28 -12.80
N PHE A 72 17.76 1.01 -12.60
CA PHE A 72 17.55 2.01 -13.64
C PHE A 72 18.48 3.20 -13.40
N PRO A 73 19.76 3.10 -13.75
CA PRO A 73 20.77 4.08 -13.36
C PRO A 73 20.61 5.43 -14.08
N ALA A 74 19.79 5.51 -15.13
CA ALA A 74 19.41 6.75 -15.81
C ALA A 74 18.30 7.54 -15.08
N THR A 75 17.90 7.14 -13.87
CA THR A 75 16.84 7.83 -13.11
C THR A 75 17.29 9.19 -12.61
N GLU A 76 16.53 10.22 -12.95
CA GLU A 76 16.80 11.62 -12.59
C GLU A 76 16.07 12.01 -11.29
N ALA A 77 14.83 11.55 -11.14
CA ALA A 77 14.02 11.84 -9.97
C ALA A 77 13.07 10.68 -9.63
N ILE A 78 12.73 10.59 -8.35
CA ILE A 78 11.69 9.70 -7.80
C ILE A 78 10.83 10.54 -6.87
N ARG A 79 9.51 10.52 -7.05
CA ARG A 79 8.56 11.25 -6.21
C ARG A 79 7.46 10.32 -5.76
N TYR A 80 7.47 9.95 -4.49
CA TYR A 80 6.41 9.18 -3.86
C TYR A 80 5.15 10.05 -3.78
N THR A 81 4.02 9.51 -4.23
CA THR A 81 2.72 10.19 -4.23
C THR A 81 1.79 9.71 -3.12
N SER A 82 2.14 8.62 -2.45
CA SER A 82 1.42 8.08 -1.31
C SER A 82 2.39 7.43 -0.32
N GLU A 83 1.96 7.32 0.93
CA GLU A 83 2.54 6.34 1.84
C GLU A 83 2.40 4.94 1.25
N GLY A 84 3.30 4.05 1.64
CA GLY A 84 3.22 2.66 1.27
C GLY A 84 2.25 1.88 2.16
N THR A 85 1.70 0.82 1.60
CA THR A 85 0.75 -0.05 2.29
C THR A 85 1.09 -1.49 2.04
N ILE A 86 0.77 -2.36 3.00
CA ILE A 86 0.89 -3.80 2.83
C ILE A 86 -0.31 -4.27 2.00
N SER A 87 -0.04 -4.80 0.81
CA SER A 87 -1.06 -5.36 -0.06
C SER A 87 -1.69 -6.63 0.54
N GLY A 88 -2.82 -7.08 -0.01
CA GLY A 88 -3.43 -8.35 0.40
C GLY A 88 -2.55 -9.59 0.18
N ALA A 89 -1.45 -9.45 -0.57
CA ALA A 89 -0.43 -10.49 -0.77
C ALA A 89 0.69 -10.44 0.29
N GLY A 90 0.67 -9.48 1.21
CA GLY A 90 1.66 -9.32 2.28
C GLY A 90 2.89 -8.48 1.92
N SER A 91 3.01 -8.02 0.68
CA SER A 91 4.11 -7.14 0.23
C SER A 91 3.77 -5.67 0.43
N TRP A 92 4.70 -4.90 1.00
CA TRP A 92 4.63 -3.43 1.05
C TRP A 92 4.96 -2.84 -0.32
N ALA A 93 4.18 -1.84 -0.75
CA ALA A 93 4.48 -1.03 -1.90
C ALA A 93 3.92 0.39 -1.76
N ALA A 94 4.57 1.35 -2.41
CA ALA A 94 4.13 2.74 -2.49
C ALA A 94 3.99 3.21 -3.94
N ASN A 95 3.05 4.11 -4.18
CA ASN A 95 2.91 4.74 -5.49
C ASN A 95 3.88 5.91 -5.61
N GLY A 96 4.44 6.10 -6.80
CA GLY A 96 5.26 7.26 -7.12
C GLY A 96 5.34 7.53 -8.61
N VAL A 97 6.05 8.60 -8.93
CA VAL A 97 6.42 8.96 -10.29
C VAL A 97 7.94 8.98 -10.36
N VAL A 98 8.50 8.32 -11.36
CA VAL A 98 9.93 8.33 -11.64
C VAL A 98 10.19 9.09 -12.92
N THR A 99 11.24 9.91 -12.95
CA THR A 99 11.65 10.66 -14.13
C THR A 99 12.91 10.03 -14.71
N ILE A 100 12.86 9.61 -15.97
CA ILE A 100 13.99 9.02 -16.70
C ILE A 100 14.07 9.73 -18.06
N ALA A 101 15.24 10.30 -18.38
CA ALA A 101 15.45 11.07 -19.61
C ALA A 101 14.40 12.18 -19.84
N GLY A 102 13.98 12.86 -18.77
CA GLY A 102 12.95 13.90 -18.81
C GLY A 102 11.51 13.42 -18.99
N GLU A 103 11.25 12.11 -19.03
CA GLU A 103 9.89 11.55 -19.09
C GLU A 103 9.46 11.00 -17.72
N ASP A 104 8.21 11.25 -17.35
CA ASP A 104 7.60 10.81 -16.09
C ASP A 104 6.82 9.50 -16.27
N TYR A 105 7.13 8.52 -15.43
CA TYR A 105 6.50 7.19 -15.42
C TYR A 105 5.85 6.93 -14.06
N ARG A 106 4.60 6.49 -14.06
CA ARG A 106 3.87 6.13 -12.84
C ARG A 106 4.26 4.73 -12.42
N MET A 107 4.71 4.58 -11.19
CA MET A 107 5.23 3.33 -10.66
C MET A 107 4.59 2.99 -9.31
N ILE A 108 4.40 1.68 -9.12
CA ILE A 108 4.21 1.03 -7.83
C ILE A 108 5.56 0.42 -7.47
N MET A 109 6.16 0.90 -6.39
CA MET A 109 7.51 0.52 -5.96
C MET A 109 7.45 -0.19 -4.61
N GLY A 110 7.91 -1.44 -4.58
CA GLY A 110 8.16 -2.22 -3.37
C GLY A 110 9.59 -2.77 -3.35
N PRO A 111 10.04 -3.37 -2.24
CA PRO A 111 11.40 -3.89 -2.10
C PRO A 111 11.78 -4.92 -3.17
N SER A 112 10.82 -5.70 -3.64
CA SER A 112 11.00 -6.76 -4.64
C SER A 112 10.02 -6.68 -5.81
N GLU A 113 9.14 -5.68 -5.81
CA GLU A 113 8.02 -5.56 -6.75
C GLU A 113 8.08 -4.20 -7.45
N LEU A 114 7.99 -4.23 -8.78
CA LEU A 114 7.82 -3.04 -9.61
C LEU A 114 6.63 -3.28 -10.52
N GLY A 115 5.69 -2.34 -10.53
CA GLY A 115 4.58 -2.29 -11.47
C GLY A 115 4.32 -0.86 -11.92
N GLY A 116 3.55 -0.68 -12.99
CA GLY A 116 3.22 0.65 -13.51
C GLY A 116 3.46 0.77 -15.01
N ASP A 117 3.83 1.97 -15.43
CA ASP A 117 4.09 2.30 -16.83
C ASP A 117 5.31 1.53 -17.38
N PRO A 118 5.34 1.23 -18.69
CA PRO A 118 6.48 0.56 -19.30
C PRO A 118 7.71 1.47 -19.26
N LEU A 119 8.76 1.02 -18.57
CA LEU A 119 10.03 1.72 -18.48
C LEU A 119 10.93 1.43 -19.69
N PRO A 120 11.83 2.37 -20.06
CA PRO A 120 12.89 2.09 -21.02
C PRO A 120 13.81 0.97 -20.51
N ALA A 121 14.53 0.32 -21.43
CA ALA A 121 15.49 -0.69 -21.04
C ALA A 121 16.61 -0.06 -20.18
N PRO A 122 17.03 -0.67 -19.05
CA PRO A 122 18.01 -0.11 -18.12
C PRO A 122 19.29 0.44 -18.77
N ASP A 123 19.81 -0.28 -19.77
CA ASP A 123 21.09 0.03 -20.43
C ASP A 123 20.91 0.88 -21.71
N SER A 124 19.68 1.28 -22.04
CA SER A 124 19.41 2.07 -23.24
C SER A 124 19.77 3.55 -23.11
N LEU A 125 20.01 4.02 -21.89
CA LEU A 125 20.25 5.41 -21.55
C LEU A 125 21.50 5.54 -20.67
N PRO A 126 22.26 6.64 -20.78
CA PRO A 126 23.42 6.88 -19.93
C PRO A 126 23.00 7.08 -18.46
N PRO A 127 23.81 6.62 -17.49
CA PRO A 127 23.51 6.77 -16.08
C PRO A 127 23.59 8.24 -15.63
N THR A 128 22.75 8.60 -14.67
CA THR A 128 22.79 9.91 -14.00
C THR A 128 23.79 9.89 -12.84
N ARG A 129 24.35 11.06 -12.52
CA ARG A 129 25.27 11.22 -11.37
C ARG A 129 24.56 11.32 -10.03
N SER A 130 23.25 11.53 -10.04
CA SER A 130 22.47 11.72 -8.84
C SER A 130 20.99 11.59 -9.15
N THR A 131 20.21 11.17 -8.18
CA THR A 131 18.74 11.07 -8.29
C THR A 131 18.10 11.86 -7.17
N ASN A 132 17.20 12.79 -7.51
CA ASN A 132 16.41 13.53 -6.53
C ASN A 132 15.25 12.67 -6.04
N VAL A 133 15.11 12.47 -4.73
CA VAL A 133 14.02 11.69 -4.14
C VAL A 133 13.13 12.61 -3.31
N HIS A 134 11.82 12.59 -3.58
CA HIS A 134 10.79 13.27 -2.81
C HIS A 134 9.90 12.22 -2.13
N TYR A 135 9.90 12.22 -0.80
CA TYR A 135 9.16 11.28 0.04
C TYR A 135 7.71 11.71 0.24
N SER A 136 6.85 10.77 0.62
CA SER A 136 5.43 11.07 0.83
C SER A 136 5.16 11.93 2.07
N ASP A 137 6.09 11.96 3.01
CA ASP A 137 6.06 12.83 4.20
C ASP A 137 6.44 14.30 3.89
N GLY A 138 6.77 14.60 2.64
CA GLY A 138 7.19 15.93 2.17
C GLY A 138 8.67 16.23 2.31
N SER A 139 9.47 15.31 2.87
CA SER A 139 10.93 15.41 2.89
C SER A 139 11.53 15.05 1.53
N SER A 140 12.81 15.38 1.34
CA SER A 140 13.52 15.09 0.09
C SER A 140 15.01 14.88 0.34
N GLU A 141 15.65 14.02 -0.45
CA GLU A 141 17.09 13.83 -0.46
C GLU A 141 17.64 13.68 -1.88
N VAL A 142 18.97 13.73 -2.01
CA VAL A 142 19.66 13.46 -3.28
C VAL A 142 20.52 12.22 -3.10
N LEU A 143 20.24 11.18 -3.87
CA LEU A 143 21.03 9.95 -3.88
C LEU A 143 22.23 10.11 -4.84
N PRO A 144 23.46 9.69 -4.44
CA PRO A 144 24.71 9.91 -5.17
C PRO A 144 25.08 8.81 -6.14
#